data_AF-A0A2A7E1B2-F1
#
_entry.id   AF-A0A2A7E1B2-F1
#
_cell.length_a   1.000
_cell.length_b   1.000
_cell.length_c   1.000
_cell.angle_alpha   90.00
_cell.angle_beta   90.00
_cell.angle_gamma   90.00
#
_symmetry.space_group_name_H-M   'P 1'
#
loop_
_entity.id
_entity.type
_entity.pdbx_description
1 polymer ?
#
loop_
_entity_poly.entity_id
_entity_poly.type
_entity_poly.pdbx_seq_one_letter_code
_entity_poly.pdbx_strand_id
1 'polypeptide(L)' 'MTIGDCLDYIDEYVELRNPKKEQENTRKATQSDIDNF' A
#
# COMPACT_ATOMS: atom_id res chain seq x y z
N MET A 1 7.82 -2.00 -16.33
CA MET A 1 7.47 -2.00 -14.90
C MET A 1 6.98 -0.61 -14.56
N THR A 2 5.71 -0.50 -14.21
CA THR A 2 5.11 0.72 -13.67
C THR A 2 5.36 0.78 -12.16
N ILE A 3 5.12 1.95 -11.56
CA ILE A 3 5.17 2.06 -10.10
C ILE A 3 4.12 1.15 -9.43
N GLY A 4 3.01 0.85 -10.11
CA GLY A 4 2.02 -0.12 -9.66
C GLY A 4 2.62 -1.51 -9.51
N ASP A 5 3.29 -2.00 -10.56
CA ASP A 5 3.91 -3.34 -10.55
C ASP A 5 4.93 -3.49 -9.41
N CYS A 6 5.66 -2.42 -9.06
CA CYS A 6 6.61 -2.43 -7.95
C CYS A 6 5.92 -2.45 -6.57
N LEU A 7 4.80 -1.74 -6.43
CA LEU A 7 4.01 -1.71 -5.20
C LEU A 7 3.31 -3.04 -4.96
N ASP A 8 2.75 -3.64 -6.01
CA ASP A 8 2.09 -4.94 -5.95
C ASP A 8 3.08 -6.04 -5.50
N TYR A 9 4.33 -6.00 -5.98
CA TYR A 9 5.39 -6.93 -5.54
C TYR A 9 5.72 -6.78 -4.04
N ILE A 10 5.74 -5.55 -3.52
CA ILE A 10 6.00 -5.30 -2.11
C ILE A 10 4.84 -5.78 -1.25
N ASP A 11 3.60 -5.55 -1.70
CA ASP A 11 2.39 -6.01 -1.01
C ASP A 11 2.39 -7.54 -0.90
N GLU A 12 2.60 -8.24 -2.02
CA GLU A 12 2.68 -9.71 -2.06
C GLU A 12 3.78 -10.26 -1.13
N TYR A 13 4.93 -9.60 -1.08
CA TYR A 13 6.02 -9.97 -0.17
C TYR A 13 5.65 -9.77 1.31
N VAL A 14 4.94 -8.70 1.63
CA VAL A 14 4.49 -8.40 3.01
C VAL A 14 3.38 -9.36 3.44
N GLU A 15 2.41 -9.63 2.58
CA GLU A 15 1.33 -10.63 2.76
C GLU A 15 1.90 -12.00 3.14
N LEU A 16 2.85 -12.48 2.33
CA LEU A 16 3.46 -13.80 2.51
C LEU A 16 4.21 -13.92 3.84
N ARG A 17 4.80 -12.82 4.31
CA ARG A 17 5.67 -12.82 5.49
C ARG A 17 4.92 -12.50 6.78
N ASN A 18 3.79 -11.80 6.72
CA ASN A 18 3.06 -11.39 7.91
C ASN A 18 1.54 -11.20 7.67
N PRO A 19 0.79 -12.31 7.51
CA PRO A 19 -0.61 -12.29 7.05
C PRO A 19 -1.61 -11.64 8.02
N LYS A 20 -1.18 -11.21 9.21
CA LYS A 20 -2.01 -10.54 10.22
C LYS A 20 -1.79 -9.03 10.32
N LYS A 21 -0.80 -8.47 9.62
CA LYS A 21 -0.34 -7.09 9.84
C LYS A 21 -1.01 -6.04 8.96
N GLU A 22 -1.78 -6.47 7.97
CA GLU A 22 -2.24 -5.62 6.88
C GLU A 22 -3.37 -4.66 7.24
N GLN A 23 -4.10 -4.95 8.31
CA GLN A 23 -5.34 -4.23 8.60
C GLN A 23 -5.23 -3.23 9.75
N GLU A 24 -4.10 -3.19 10.47
CA GLU A 24 -4.12 -2.49 11.76
C GLU A 24 -4.10 -0.96 11.66
N ASN A 25 -3.59 -0.31 10.59
CA ASN A 25 -3.59 1.17 10.54
C ASN A 25 -3.20 1.85 9.20
N THR A 26 -3.31 1.17 8.05
CA THR A 26 -2.96 1.79 6.75
C THR A 26 -4.13 2.58 6.16
N ARG A 27 -4.15 3.90 6.41
CA ARG A 27 -5.07 4.83 5.73
C ARG A 27 -4.63 5.03 4.27
N LYS A 28 -5.55 4.83 3.32
CA LYS A 28 -5.36 5.25 1.93
C LYS A 28 -5.45 6.78 1.81
N ALA A 29 -4.57 7.39 1.03
CA ALA A 29 -4.65 8.80 0.71
C ALA A 29 -5.94 9.09 -0.07
N THR A 30 -6.59 10.21 0.26
CA THR A 30 -7.78 10.70 -0.45
C THR A 30 -7.38 11.74 -1.49
N GLN A 31 -8.28 12.05 -2.42
CA GLN A 31 -8.05 13.10 -3.41
C GLN A 31 -7.73 14.45 -2.73
N SER A 32 -8.43 14.76 -1.64
CA SER A 32 -8.17 15.97 -0.85
C SER A 32 -6.77 16.00 -0.22
N ASP A 33 -6.15 14.87 0.07
CA ASP A 33 -4.77 14.83 0.57
C ASP A 33 -3.75 15.17 -0.53
N ILE A 34 -4.08 14.84 -1.78
CA ILE A 34 -3.26 15.12 -2.96
C ILE A 34 -3.47 16.57 -3.41
N ASP A 35 -4.71 17.07 -3.36
CA ASP A 35 -5.04 18.44 -3.75
C ASP A 35 -4.47 19.49 -2.78
N ASN A 36 -4.17 19.10 -1.53
CA ASN A 36 -3.58 19.95 -0.49
C ASN A 36 -2.04 19.87 -0.42
N PHE A 37 -1.41 19.18 -1.37
CA PHE A 37 0.04 19.01 -1.48
C PHE A 37 0.66 20.10 -2.38
#